data_AF-A0A9D7TPK0-F1
#
_entry.id   AF-A0A9D7TPK0-F1
#
_cell.length_a   1.000
_cell.length_b   1.000
_cell.length_c   1.000
_cell.angle_alpha   90.00
_cell.angle_beta   90.00
_cell.angle_gamma   90.00
#
_symmetry.space_group_name_H-M   'P 1'
#
loop_
_entity.id
_entity.type
_entity.pdbx_description
1 polymer ?
#
loop_
_entity_poly.entity_id
_entity_poly.type
_entity_poly.pdbx_seq_one_letter_code
_entity_poly.pdbx_strand_id
1 'polypeptide(L)'
;MAGPHVAGLVALLISANPKLAGEVDVIEDIIEQTAVRLTSPFQNCGSVSGLSIPNNTFGYGRIDALNAINLALPSNYTPYIKQNEAIIIDNAGSGLILVSQNNQKYRISATNSGSLKIDSVSNGTLGSFSLAKSSLNLVNADTKIIFKSPDNSYWQLNIDDSGAMTISSLSNLPVINSKIKTGDVLIADGIKGLVLKSPGNICFMTNITNSGRLIAIPSDCIN
;
A
#
# COMPACT_ATOMS: atom_id res chain seq x y z
N MET A 1 28.81 2.49 14.76
CA MET A 1 27.74 3.15 15.54
C MET A 1 26.50 3.34 14.65
N ALA A 2 25.65 2.31 14.53
CA ALA A 2 24.44 2.35 13.69
C ALA A 2 23.16 2.71 14.47
N GLY A 3 23.05 2.24 15.72
CA GLY A 3 21.86 2.44 16.57
C GLY A 3 21.39 3.91 16.69
N PRO A 4 22.27 4.88 16.99
CA PRO A 4 21.85 6.29 17.09
C PRO A 4 21.31 6.89 15.79
N HIS A 5 21.75 6.41 14.63
CA HIS A 5 21.22 6.88 13.34
C HIS A 5 19.78 6.39 13.11
N VAL A 6 19.49 5.14 13.49
CA VAL A 6 18.13 4.58 13.42
C VAL A 6 17.22 5.31 14.41
N ALA A 7 17.68 5.55 15.65
CA ALA A 7 16.92 6.33 16.63
C ALA A 7 16.61 7.76 16.13
N GLY A 8 17.59 8.42 15.50
CA GLY A 8 17.38 9.72 14.87
C GLY A 8 16.35 9.68 13.74
N LEU A 9 16.37 8.65 12.89
CA LEU A 9 15.35 8.46 11.85
C LEU A 9 13.95 8.26 12.46
N VAL A 10 13.81 7.41 13.46
CA VAL A 10 12.53 7.19 14.15
C VAL A 10 11.98 8.49 14.73
N ALA A 11 12.84 9.31 15.34
CA ALA A 11 12.44 10.63 15.84
C ALA A 11 11.94 11.55 14.72
N LEU A 12 12.56 11.53 13.54
CA LEU A 12 12.09 12.30 12.38
C LEU A 12 10.75 11.79 11.86
N LEU A 13 10.54 10.47 11.82
CA LEU A 13 9.25 9.88 11.39
C LEU A 13 8.11 10.29 12.31
N ILE A 14 8.31 10.18 13.63
CA ILE A 14 7.32 10.61 14.62
C ILE A 14 7.11 12.12 14.56
N SER A 15 8.15 12.92 14.34
CA SER A 15 8.01 14.37 14.16
C SER A 15 7.22 14.73 12.89
N ALA A 16 7.37 13.95 11.82
CA ALA A 16 6.67 14.17 10.56
C ALA A 16 5.20 13.72 10.62
N ASN A 17 4.93 12.62 11.34
CA ASN A 17 3.59 12.11 11.61
C ASN A 17 3.48 11.67 13.08
N PRO A 18 2.97 12.54 13.97
CA PRO A 18 2.85 12.23 15.40
C PRO A 18 1.99 10.99 15.71
N LYS A 19 1.12 10.56 14.79
CA LYS A 19 0.32 9.34 14.96
C LYS A 19 1.15 8.05 14.88
N LEU A 20 2.40 8.12 14.44
CA LEU A 20 3.33 6.99 14.48
C LEU A 20 3.90 6.75 15.89
N ALA A 21 3.67 7.64 16.85
CA ALA A 21 4.15 7.44 18.22
C ALA A 21 3.49 6.20 18.84
N GLY A 22 4.28 5.16 19.11
CA GLY A 22 3.80 3.88 19.63
C GLY A 22 3.51 2.83 18.54
N GLU A 23 3.49 3.23 17.27
CA GLU A 23 3.26 2.35 16.12
C GLU A 23 4.57 1.72 15.64
N VAL A 24 5.17 0.88 16.48
CA VAL A 24 6.50 0.30 16.25
C VAL A 24 6.54 -0.51 14.95
N ASP A 25 5.54 -1.37 14.74
CA ASP A 25 5.47 -2.23 13.55
C ASP A 25 5.37 -1.41 12.25
N VAL A 26 4.59 -0.32 12.26
CA VAL A 26 4.45 0.59 11.11
C VAL A 26 5.76 1.34 10.86
N ILE A 27 6.44 1.79 11.91
CA ILE A 27 7.74 2.46 11.80
C ILE A 27 8.79 1.50 11.22
N GLU A 28 8.86 0.27 11.72
CA GLU A 28 9.74 -0.77 11.18
C GLU A 28 9.43 -1.03 9.72
N ASP A 29 8.15 -1.22 9.37
CA ASP A 29 7.70 -1.41 8.00
C ASP A 29 8.12 -0.26 7.07
N ILE A 30 7.97 1.00 7.50
CA ILE A 30 8.41 2.16 6.71
C ILE A 30 9.92 2.09 6.45
N ILE A 31 10.72 1.82 7.50
CA ILE A 31 12.19 1.81 7.41
C ILE A 31 12.66 0.63 6.54
N GLU A 32 12.14 -0.57 6.78
CA GLU A 32 12.49 -1.78 6.05
C GLU A 32 12.15 -1.67 4.57
N GLN A 33 11.01 -1.06 4.24
CA GLN A 33 10.52 -1.01 2.87
C GLN A 33 11.11 0.16 2.05
N THR A 34 11.62 1.20 2.71
CA THR A 34 12.32 2.31 2.06
C THR A 34 13.84 2.17 2.07
N ALA A 35 14.38 1.20 2.82
CA ALA A 35 15.82 0.91 2.83
C ALA A 35 16.37 0.65 1.43
N VAL A 36 17.56 1.21 1.17
CA VAL A 36 18.36 0.90 -0.01
C VAL A 36 18.85 -0.53 0.13
N ARG A 37 18.32 -1.45 -0.70
CA ARG A 37 18.64 -2.87 -0.67
C ARG A 37 20.14 -3.09 -0.89
N LEU A 38 20.81 -3.74 0.06
CA LEU A 38 22.23 -4.09 -0.03
C LEU A 38 22.40 -5.60 0.06
N THR A 39 23.20 -6.15 -0.83
CA THR A 39 23.56 -7.58 -0.88
C THR A 39 25.08 -7.73 -0.76
N SER A 40 25.52 -8.93 -0.36
CA SER A 40 26.93 -9.29 -0.32
C SER A 40 27.13 -10.65 -0.98
N PRO A 41 27.84 -10.75 -2.13
CA PRO A 41 28.12 -12.03 -2.76
C PRO A 41 29.16 -12.86 -1.99
N PHE A 42 29.89 -12.25 -1.06
CA PHE A 42 31.02 -12.89 -0.36
C PHE A 42 30.74 -13.20 1.11
N GLN A 43 29.67 -12.64 1.70
CA GLN A 43 29.33 -12.84 3.11
C GLN A 43 28.03 -13.64 3.23
N ASN A 44 28.18 -14.96 3.25
CA ASN A 44 27.09 -15.91 3.48
C ASN A 44 27.10 -16.38 4.94
N CYS A 45 25.94 -16.81 5.46
CA CYS A 45 25.80 -17.36 6.81
C CYS A 45 25.34 -18.82 6.71
N GLY A 46 26.30 -19.75 6.61
CA GLY A 46 26.01 -21.15 6.31
C GLY A 46 25.35 -21.31 4.95
N SER A 47 24.14 -21.88 4.92
CA SER A 47 23.33 -22.05 3.71
C SER A 47 22.50 -20.81 3.33
N VAL A 48 22.53 -19.74 4.14
CA VAL A 48 21.79 -18.50 3.85
C VAL A 48 22.65 -17.57 2.99
N SER A 49 22.18 -17.30 1.78
CA SER A 49 22.85 -16.44 0.80
C SER A 49 22.86 -14.98 1.23
N GLY A 50 24.01 -14.30 1.12
CA GLY A 50 24.11 -12.85 1.29
C GLY A 50 23.47 -12.04 0.14
N LEU A 51 22.97 -12.73 -0.90
CA LEU A 51 22.21 -12.12 -1.99
C LEU A 51 20.71 -12.02 -1.71
N SER A 52 20.21 -12.66 -0.64
CA SER A 52 18.81 -12.52 -0.25
C SER A 52 18.55 -11.15 0.38
N ILE A 53 17.29 -10.71 0.33
CA ILE A 53 16.80 -9.58 1.10
C ILE A 53 15.59 -10.06 1.90
N PRO A 54 15.59 -9.92 3.24
CA PRO A 54 16.70 -9.46 4.06
C PRO A 54 17.90 -10.45 4.04
N ASN A 55 19.08 -9.98 4.46
CA ASN A 55 20.25 -10.83 4.74
C ASN A 55 20.86 -10.57 6.12
N ASN A 56 21.70 -11.49 6.58
CA ASN A 56 22.31 -11.42 7.91
C ASN A 56 23.34 -10.29 8.06
N THR A 57 23.83 -9.70 6.97
CA THR A 57 24.87 -8.66 6.99
C THR A 57 24.27 -7.26 7.10
N PHE A 58 23.19 -7.02 6.36
CA PHE A 58 22.58 -5.68 6.20
C PHE A 58 21.09 -5.63 6.55
N GLY A 59 20.47 -6.76 6.92
CA GLY A 59 19.02 -6.86 7.04
C GLY A 59 18.36 -6.51 5.71
N TYR A 60 17.47 -5.53 5.75
CA TYR A 60 16.80 -4.97 4.57
C TYR A 60 17.64 -3.97 3.77
N GLY A 61 18.79 -3.54 4.30
CA GLY A 61 19.71 -2.62 3.65
C GLY A 61 20.05 -1.38 4.49
N ARG A 62 20.54 -0.33 3.81
CA ARG A 62 20.84 0.95 4.46
C ARG A 62 19.58 1.80 4.54
N ILE A 63 19.31 2.39 5.69
CA ILE A 63 18.18 3.32 5.87
C ILE A 63 18.22 4.47 4.84
N ASP A 64 17.04 4.85 4.36
CA ASP A 64 16.84 6.01 3.49
C ASP A 64 15.87 6.99 4.17
N ALA A 65 16.43 7.98 4.86
CA ALA A 65 15.64 8.89 5.68
C ALA A 65 14.65 9.70 4.84
N LEU A 66 15.02 10.11 3.62
CA LEU A 66 14.16 10.92 2.76
C LEU A 66 12.96 10.10 2.28
N ASN A 67 13.19 8.89 1.77
CA ASN A 67 12.12 8.02 1.30
C ASN A 67 11.20 7.57 2.45
N ALA A 68 11.76 7.29 3.64
CA ALA A 68 11.00 6.98 4.84
C ALA A 68 10.07 8.14 5.26
N ILE A 69 10.61 9.37 5.35
CA ILE A 69 9.82 10.55 5.69
C ILE A 69 8.76 10.83 4.62
N ASN A 70 9.10 10.69 3.34
CA ASN A 70 8.16 10.91 2.25
C ASN A 70 6.95 9.96 2.31
N LEU A 71 7.17 8.73 2.79
CA LEU A 71 6.11 7.75 3.00
C LEU A 71 5.27 8.08 4.25
N ALA A 72 5.93 8.52 5.34
CA ALA A 72 5.26 8.84 6.60
C ALA A 72 4.42 10.12 6.57
N LEU A 73 4.80 11.09 5.73
CA LEU A 73 4.27 12.45 5.76
C LEU A 73 2.87 12.54 5.10
N PRO A 74 1.80 12.86 5.85
CA PRO A 74 0.43 12.85 5.31
C PRO A 74 0.17 13.86 4.19
N SER A 75 0.85 15.01 4.21
CA SER A 75 0.69 16.03 3.17
C SER A 75 1.08 15.52 1.78
N ASN A 76 1.96 14.53 1.69
CA ASN A 76 2.38 13.97 0.40
C ASN A 76 1.29 13.15 -0.29
N TYR A 77 0.21 12.80 0.42
CA TYR A 77 -0.92 12.06 -0.16
C TYR A 77 -2.00 12.98 -0.74
N THR A 78 -1.94 14.30 -0.48
CA THR A 78 -2.90 15.30 -1.00
C THR A 78 -2.61 15.69 -2.46
N PRO A 79 -3.59 16.11 -3.28
CA PRO A 79 -5.03 16.18 -3.02
C PRO A 79 -5.72 14.82 -3.01
N TYR A 80 -6.92 14.78 -2.45
CA TYR A 80 -7.77 13.60 -2.38
C TYR A 80 -8.97 13.74 -3.32
N ILE A 81 -9.28 12.69 -4.07
CA ILE A 81 -10.55 12.56 -4.79
C ILE A 81 -11.49 11.71 -3.95
N LYS A 82 -12.54 12.35 -3.44
CA LYS A 82 -13.58 11.68 -2.68
C LYS A 82 -14.45 10.82 -3.59
N GLN A 83 -14.64 9.57 -3.21
CA GLN A 83 -15.66 8.71 -3.81
C GLN A 83 -16.92 8.75 -2.96
N ASN A 84 -18.07 8.63 -3.61
CA ASN A 84 -19.37 8.56 -2.92
C ASN A 84 -20.05 7.21 -3.11
N GLU A 85 -19.45 6.33 -3.91
CA GLU A 85 -19.99 5.01 -4.23
C GLU A 85 -18.88 3.95 -4.26
N ALA A 86 -19.27 2.68 -4.26
CA ALA A 86 -18.32 1.58 -4.38
C ALA A 86 -17.74 1.51 -5.79
N ILE A 87 -16.43 1.27 -5.90
CA ILE A 87 -15.76 1.01 -7.17
C ILE A 87 -15.62 -0.50 -7.34
N ILE A 88 -16.22 -1.03 -8.41
CA ILE A 88 -16.17 -2.45 -8.75
C ILE A 88 -15.31 -2.62 -9.98
N ILE A 89 -14.19 -3.32 -9.83
CA ILE A 89 -13.33 -3.72 -10.95
C ILE A 89 -13.87 -5.06 -11.46
N ASP A 90 -14.77 -5.00 -12.45
CA ASP A 90 -15.58 -6.11 -12.96
C ASP A 90 -14.85 -6.87 -14.08
N ASN A 91 -13.54 -7.09 -13.90
CA ASN A 91 -12.70 -7.86 -14.81
C ASN A 91 -11.61 -8.58 -14.01
N ALA A 92 -11.55 -9.91 -14.12
CA ALA A 92 -10.61 -10.74 -13.36
C ALA A 92 -9.13 -10.51 -13.71
N GLY A 93 -8.84 -9.96 -14.89
CA GLY A 93 -7.47 -9.60 -15.30
C GLY A 93 -7.02 -8.21 -14.84
N SER A 94 -7.91 -7.46 -14.18
CA SER A 94 -7.70 -6.08 -13.76
C SER A 94 -7.72 -5.96 -12.23
N GLY A 95 -7.20 -4.85 -11.73
CA GLY A 95 -7.11 -4.59 -10.30
C GLY A 95 -6.86 -3.12 -9.99
N LEU A 96 -6.49 -2.87 -8.75
CA LEU A 96 -5.99 -1.56 -8.31
C LEU A 96 -4.49 -1.54 -8.55
N ILE A 97 -3.99 -0.60 -9.33
CA ILE A 97 -2.56 -0.37 -9.49
C ILE A 97 -2.14 0.80 -8.61
N LEU A 98 -1.19 0.53 -7.73
CA LEU A 98 -0.43 1.53 -7.01
C LEU A 98 0.98 1.64 -7.60
N VAL A 99 1.55 2.83 -7.51
CA VAL A 99 2.93 3.11 -7.92
C VAL A 99 3.74 3.32 -6.65
N SER A 100 4.91 2.69 -6.56
CA SER A 100 5.87 2.89 -5.48
C SER A 100 6.77 4.10 -5.73
N GLN A 101 7.53 4.52 -4.72
CA GLN A 101 8.41 5.69 -4.79
C GLN A 101 9.49 5.60 -5.88
N ASN A 102 9.92 4.38 -6.25
CA ASN A 102 10.84 4.14 -7.37
C ASN A 102 10.14 3.98 -8.73
N ASN A 103 8.87 4.40 -8.86
CA ASN A 103 8.03 4.32 -10.06
C ASN A 103 7.73 2.89 -10.55
N GLN A 104 7.86 1.87 -9.70
CA GLN A 104 7.38 0.53 -10.02
C GLN A 104 5.87 0.44 -9.80
N LYS A 105 5.17 -0.25 -10.70
CA LYS A 105 3.73 -0.44 -10.62
C LYS A 105 3.42 -1.83 -10.09
N TYR A 106 2.42 -1.89 -9.23
CA TYR A 106 1.96 -3.13 -8.63
C TYR A 106 0.45 -3.22 -8.72
N ARG A 107 -0.05 -4.30 -9.34
CA ARG A 107 -1.47 -4.60 -9.41
C ARG A 107 -1.88 -5.42 -8.19
N ILE A 108 -2.85 -4.90 -7.47
CA ILE A 108 -3.55 -5.54 -6.37
C ILE A 108 -4.85 -6.12 -6.92
N SER A 109 -5.04 -7.42 -6.71
CA SER A 109 -6.21 -8.18 -7.16
C SER A 109 -6.57 -9.26 -6.13
N ALA A 110 -7.70 -9.94 -6.33
CA ALA A 110 -8.14 -11.03 -5.45
C ALA A 110 -7.89 -12.40 -6.11
N THR A 111 -7.41 -13.36 -5.31
CA THR A 111 -7.39 -14.78 -5.71
C THR A 111 -8.75 -15.43 -5.48
N ASN A 112 -9.00 -16.58 -6.12
CA ASN A 112 -10.21 -17.39 -5.86
C ASN A 112 -10.27 -17.91 -4.40
N SER A 113 -9.14 -17.93 -3.70
CA SER A 113 -9.03 -18.40 -2.30
C SER A 113 -9.29 -17.30 -1.27
N GLY A 114 -9.62 -16.07 -1.69
CA GLY A 114 -9.83 -14.95 -0.77
C GLY A 114 -8.56 -14.36 -0.20
N SER A 115 -7.47 -14.37 -0.98
CA SER A 115 -6.22 -13.70 -0.62
C SER A 115 -5.93 -12.52 -1.54
N LEU A 116 -5.32 -11.47 -1.00
CA LEU A 116 -4.78 -10.39 -1.82
C LEU A 116 -3.59 -10.90 -2.62
N LYS A 117 -3.61 -10.64 -3.93
CA LYS A 117 -2.51 -10.91 -4.85
C LYS A 117 -1.92 -9.58 -5.31
N ILE A 118 -0.61 -9.44 -5.18
CA ILE A 118 0.12 -8.25 -5.62
C ILE A 118 1.16 -8.67 -6.65
N ASP A 119 0.96 -8.27 -7.90
CA ASP A 119 1.85 -8.57 -9.01
C ASP A 119 2.56 -7.29 -9.49
N SER A 120 3.88 -7.36 -9.71
CA SER A 120 4.59 -6.28 -10.41
C SER A 120 4.15 -6.24 -11.88
N VAL A 121 3.79 -5.06 -12.38
CA VAL A 121 3.33 -4.87 -13.76
C VAL A 121 4.14 -3.78 -14.46
N SER A 122 4.37 -3.91 -15.76
CA SER A 122 5.07 -2.89 -16.55
C SER A 122 4.17 -1.68 -16.85
N ASN A 123 2.90 -1.94 -17.18
CA ASN A 123 1.86 -0.94 -17.43
C ASN A 123 0.49 -1.43 -16.99
N GLY A 124 -0.45 -0.49 -16.82
CA GLY A 124 -1.86 -0.81 -16.66
C GLY A 124 -2.46 -1.40 -17.93
N THR A 125 -3.56 -2.13 -17.78
CA THR A 125 -4.33 -2.65 -18.91
C THR A 125 -4.93 -1.52 -19.74
N LEU A 126 -5.15 -1.75 -21.03
CA LEU A 126 -5.82 -0.77 -21.90
C LEU A 126 -7.20 -0.44 -21.33
N GLY A 127 -7.56 0.84 -21.35
CA GLY A 127 -8.80 1.34 -20.75
C GLY A 127 -8.73 1.57 -19.24
N SER A 128 -7.56 1.50 -18.62
CA SER A 128 -7.40 1.82 -17.19
C SER A 128 -7.84 3.24 -16.88
N PHE A 129 -8.63 3.38 -15.81
CA PHE A 129 -8.93 4.67 -15.22
C PHE A 129 -7.71 5.13 -14.41
N SER A 130 -7.10 6.25 -14.81
CA SER A 130 -5.89 6.76 -14.16
C SER A 130 -6.19 8.00 -13.36
N LEU A 131 -5.86 7.95 -12.07
CA LEU A 131 -5.84 9.09 -11.19
C LEU A 131 -4.40 9.60 -11.06
N ALA A 132 -4.12 10.73 -11.68
CA ALA A 132 -2.84 11.40 -11.60
C ALA A 132 -2.81 12.42 -10.45
N LYS A 133 -1.66 12.51 -9.80
CA LYS A 133 -1.29 13.48 -8.76
C LYS A 133 -2.21 13.53 -7.55
N SER A 134 -3.09 12.55 -7.37
CA SER A 134 -4.12 12.56 -6.34
C SER A 134 -4.27 11.18 -5.71
N SER A 135 -4.60 11.15 -4.42
CA SER A 135 -5.00 9.92 -3.73
C SER A 135 -6.51 9.74 -3.80
N LEU A 136 -6.97 8.50 -3.61
CA LEU A 136 -8.39 8.16 -3.61
C LEU A 136 -8.91 8.09 -2.17
N ASN A 137 -9.97 8.83 -1.86
CA ASN A 137 -10.57 8.84 -0.53
C ASN A 137 -11.83 7.98 -0.48
N LEU A 138 -11.79 6.94 0.36
CA LEU A 138 -12.81 5.90 0.53
C LEU A 138 -13.28 5.80 2.00
N VAL A 139 -13.26 6.91 2.76
CA VAL A 139 -13.62 6.91 4.18
C VAL A 139 -15.12 6.81 4.47
N ASN A 140 -15.99 6.99 3.46
CA ASN A 140 -17.43 6.86 3.65
C ASN A 140 -17.80 5.39 3.91
N ALA A 141 -18.88 5.14 4.65
CA ALA A 141 -19.30 3.78 4.99
C ALA A 141 -19.56 2.92 3.74
N ASP A 142 -20.17 3.52 2.72
CA ASP A 142 -20.57 2.84 1.47
C ASP A 142 -19.47 2.83 0.40
N THR A 143 -18.34 3.51 0.61
CA THR A 143 -17.23 3.51 -0.35
C THR A 143 -16.32 2.33 -0.08
N LYS A 144 -16.17 1.48 -1.10
CA LYS A 144 -15.35 0.27 -1.09
C LYS A 144 -14.68 0.07 -2.43
N ILE A 145 -13.53 -0.59 -2.44
CA ILE A 145 -12.97 -1.19 -3.66
C ILE A 145 -13.34 -2.67 -3.65
N ILE A 146 -13.92 -3.13 -4.75
CA ILE A 146 -14.34 -4.51 -4.95
C ILE A 146 -13.63 -5.07 -6.18
N PHE A 147 -12.93 -6.18 -5.99
CA PHE A 147 -12.26 -6.94 -7.04
C PHE A 147 -13.14 -8.10 -7.50
N LYS A 148 -13.05 -8.44 -8.78
CA LYS A 148 -13.57 -9.70 -9.30
C LYS A 148 -12.42 -10.69 -9.45
N SER A 149 -12.54 -11.88 -8.89
CA SER A 149 -11.56 -12.96 -9.05
C SER A 149 -11.82 -13.78 -10.32
N PRO A 150 -10.85 -14.60 -10.78
CA PRO A 150 -11.00 -15.47 -11.96
C PRO A 150 -12.19 -16.43 -11.96
N ASP A 151 -12.68 -16.85 -10.79
CA ASP A 151 -13.91 -17.64 -10.63
C ASP A 151 -15.23 -16.82 -10.72
N ASN A 152 -15.13 -15.52 -11.02
CA ASN A 152 -16.22 -14.53 -11.01
C ASN A 152 -16.80 -14.17 -9.64
N SER A 153 -16.16 -14.59 -8.54
CA SER A 153 -16.51 -14.13 -7.20
C SER A 153 -16.09 -12.68 -6.99
N TYR A 154 -16.78 -11.96 -6.11
CA TYR A 154 -16.46 -10.58 -5.74
C TYR A 154 -15.84 -10.51 -4.35
N TRP A 155 -14.81 -9.68 -4.21
CA TRP A 155 -14.02 -9.53 -3.00
C TRP A 155 -13.82 -8.06 -2.66
N GLN A 156 -14.23 -7.65 -1.47
CA GLN A 156 -14.05 -6.28 -0.99
C GLN A 156 -12.73 -6.14 -0.25
N LEU A 157 -12.02 -5.06 -0.52
CA LEU A 157 -10.88 -4.61 0.26
C LEU A 157 -11.34 -4.03 1.60
N ASN A 158 -10.79 -4.56 2.68
CA ASN A 158 -11.01 -4.09 4.05
C ASN A 158 -9.69 -3.69 4.70
N ILE A 159 -9.79 -2.85 5.72
CA ILE A 159 -8.70 -2.53 6.65
C ILE A 159 -9.22 -2.68 8.07
N ASP A 160 -8.45 -3.29 8.95
CA ASP A 160 -8.77 -3.39 10.38
C ASP A 160 -8.19 -2.23 11.19
N ASP A 161 -8.44 -2.24 12.50
CA ASP A 161 -8.00 -1.17 13.41
C ASP A 161 -6.47 -1.16 13.66
N SER A 162 -5.76 -2.21 13.25
CA SER A 162 -4.29 -2.25 13.25
C SER A 162 -3.67 -1.82 11.92
N GLY A 163 -4.51 -1.52 10.91
CA GLY A 163 -4.05 -1.18 9.57
C GLY A 163 -3.80 -2.38 8.65
N ALA A 164 -4.10 -3.61 9.08
CA ALA A 164 -3.94 -4.78 8.23
C ALA A 164 -5.01 -4.81 7.14
N MET A 165 -4.58 -4.95 5.88
CA MET A 165 -5.47 -5.04 4.73
C MET A 165 -5.83 -6.49 4.43
N THR A 166 -7.13 -6.75 4.31
CA THR A 166 -7.68 -8.07 4.01
C THR A 166 -8.74 -7.95 2.92
N ILE A 167 -9.19 -9.09 2.40
CA ILE A 167 -10.36 -9.14 1.54
C ILE A 167 -11.41 -10.09 2.10
N SER A 168 -12.69 -9.75 1.89
CA SER A 168 -13.83 -10.59 2.25
C SER A 168 -14.71 -10.81 1.02
N SER A 169 -15.28 -12.01 0.88
CA SER A 169 -16.20 -12.31 -0.21
C SER A 169 -17.51 -11.53 -0.08
N LEU A 170 -18.12 -11.19 -1.21
CA LEU A 170 -19.46 -10.62 -1.29
C LEU A 170 -20.37 -11.48 -2.15
N SER A 171 -21.53 -11.82 -1.59
CA SER A 171 -22.64 -12.43 -2.32
C SER A 171 -23.51 -11.41 -3.03
N ASN A 172 -23.63 -10.19 -2.49
CA ASN A 172 -24.42 -9.10 -3.05
C ASN A 172 -23.55 -7.86 -3.25
N LEU A 173 -23.61 -7.25 -4.42
CA LEU A 173 -22.89 -6.01 -4.71
C LEU A 173 -23.64 -4.79 -4.11
N PRO A 174 -22.91 -3.73 -3.71
CA PRO A 174 -23.52 -2.48 -3.27
C PRO A 174 -24.47 -1.90 -4.31
N VAL A 175 -25.60 -1.33 -3.89
CA VAL A 175 -26.61 -0.78 -4.81
C VAL A 175 -26.06 0.43 -5.59
N ILE A 176 -25.33 1.30 -4.90
CA ILE A 176 -24.68 2.48 -5.50
C ILE A 176 -23.23 2.10 -5.79
N ASN A 177 -22.91 1.96 -7.08
CA ASN A 177 -21.59 1.53 -7.52
C ASN A 177 -21.23 2.07 -8.91
N SER A 178 -19.92 2.25 -9.11
CA SER A 178 -19.29 2.47 -10.40
C SER A 178 -18.55 1.20 -10.84
N LYS A 179 -18.95 0.62 -11.98
CA LYS A 179 -18.30 -0.56 -12.56
C LYS A 179 -17.25 -0.20 -13.60
N ILE A 180 -16.03 -0.65 -13.38
CA ILE A 180 -14.93 -0.61 -14.34
C ILE A 180 -14.88 -1.96 -15.03
N LYS A 181 -15.43 -2.00 -16.25
CA LYS A 181 -15.55 -3.24 -17.05
C LYS A 181 -14.27 -3.58 -17.83
N THR A 182 -13.45 -2.57 -18.10
CA THR A 182 -12.19 -2.67 -18.83
C THR A 182 -11.16 -1.84 -18.12
N GLY A 183 -9.92 -2.31 -18.03
CA GLY A 183 -8.87 -1.54 -17.41
C GLY A 183 -8.73 -1.72 -15.90
N ASP A 184 -7.61 -1.23 -15.37
CA ASP A 184 -7.33 -1.13 -13.94
C ASP A 184 -7.82 0.22 -13.36
N VAL A 185 -7.89 0.32 -12.04
CA VAL A 185 -7.85 1.62 -11.35
C VAL A 185 -6.38 1.93 -11.07
N LEU A 186 -5.80 2.92 -11.71
CA LEU A 186 -4.40 3.28 -11.54
C LEU A 186 -4.28 4.57 -10.71
N ILE A 187 -3.55 4.51 -9.60
CA ILE A 187 -3.07 5.70 -8.89
C ILE A 187 -1.63 5.92 -9.33
N ALA A 188 -1.42 6.95 -10.16
CA ALA A 188 -0.27 7.02 -11.06
C ALA A 188 1.03 7.55 -10.44
N ASP A 189 1.01 7.95 -9.17
CA ASP A 189 2.12 8.65 -8.52
C ASP A 189 2.65 7.86 -7.31
N GLY A 190 3.97 7.79 -7.18
CA GLY A 190 4.69 6.92 -6.24
C GLY A 190 4.42 7.13 -4.74
N ILE A 191 3.83 8.27 -4.37
CA ILE A 191 3.51 8.62 -2.97
C ILE A 191 1.99 8.72 -2.76
N LYS A 192 1.18 8.59 -3.82
CA LYS A 192 -0.28 8.62 -3.71
C LYS A 192 -0.82 7.22 -3.45
N GLY A 193 -2.01 7.15 -2.90
CA GLY A 193 -2.64 5.86 -2.66
C GLY A 193 -4.09 5.99 -2.23
N LEU A 194 -4.54 5.13 -1.32
CA LEU A 194 -5.91 5.17 -0.81
C LEU A 194 -5.94 5.79 0.57
N VAL A 195 -7.07 6.39 0.92
CA VAL A 195 -7.44 6.64 2.31
C VAL A 195 -8.60 5.73 2.64
N LEU A 196 -8.38 4.83 3.59
CA LEU A 196 -9.36 3.87 4.07
C LEU A 196 -9.72 4.19 5.52
N LYS A 197 -10.94 3.82 5.92
CA LYS A 197 -11.41 3.94 7.30
C LYS A 197 -11.74 2.56 7.86
N SER A 198 -11.18 2.24 9.01
CA SER A 198 -11.42 1.00 9.74
C SER A 198 -12.75 1.05 10.51
N PRO A 199 -13.26 -0.11 10.98
CA PRO A 199 -14.48 -0.17 11.80
C PRO A 199 -14.42 0.66 13.09
N GLY A 200 -13.24 0.77 13.71
CA GLY A 200 -12.98 1.60 14.89
C GLY A 200 -12.89 3.11 14.61
N ASN A 201 -13.23 3.56 13.40
CA ASN A 201 -13.11 4.95 12.93
C ASN A 201 -11.67 5.48 12.82
N ILE A 202 -10.68 4.58 12.70
CA ILE A 202 -9.29 4.98 12.45
C ILE A 202 -9.11 5.08 10.93
N CYS A 203 -8.48 6.17 10.47
CA CYS A 203 -8.17 6.34 9.06
C CYS A 203 -6.71 6.04 8.78
N PHE A 204 -6.48 5.42 7.64
CA PHE A 204 -5.16 5.02 7.19
C PHE A 204 -4.94 5.52 5.76
N MET A 205 -3.78 6.12 5.53
CA MET A 205 -3.24 6.29 4.19
C MET A 205 -2.54 5.00 3.81
N THR A 206 -2.99 4.37 2.73
CA THR A 206 -2.36 3.16 2.22
C THR A 206 -1.60 3.44 0.94
N ASN A 207 -0.43 2.83 0.82
CA ASN A 207 0.38 2.87 -0.39
C ASN A 207 1.07 1.51 -0.59
N ILE A 208 1.84 1.40 -1.66
CA ILE A 208 2.73 0.29 -1.94
C ILE A 208 4.18 0.74 -1.86
N THR A 209 5.04 -0.15 -1.41
CA THR A 209 6.47 0.12 -1.29
C THR A 209 7.26 -0.44 -2.46
N ASN A 210 8.55 -0.11 -2.49
CA ASN A 210 9.48 -0.55 -3.54
C ASN A 210 9.67 -2.09 -3.58
N SER A 211 9.22 -2.82 -2.55
CA SER A 211 9.19 -4.30 -2.55
C SER A 211 7.83 -4.89 -2.91
N GLY A 212 6.83 -4.07 -3.27
CA GLY A 212 5.49 -4.55 -3.59
C GLY A 212 4.68 -5.00 -2.37
N ARG A 213 5.03 -4.52 -1.18
CA ARG A 213 4.24 -4.75 0.04
C ARG A 213 3.34 -3.53 0.27
N LEU A 214 2.10 -3.79 0.65
CA LEU A 214 1.17 -2.75 1.05
C LEU A 214 1.50 -2.26 2.45
N ILE A 215 1.38 -0.95 2.65
CA ILE A 215 1.56 -0.31 3.95
C ILE A 215 0.33 0.54 4.26
N ALA A 216 -0.01 0.61 5.54
CA ALA A 216 -1.07 1.46 6.06
C ALA A 216 -0.49 2.36 7.15
N ILE A 217 -0.63 3.66 6.98
CA ILE A 217 -0.06 4.66 7.87
C ILE A 217 -1.22 5.42 8.52
N PRO A 218 -1.32 5.41 9.86
CA PRO A 218 -2.35 6.16 10.57
C PRO A 218 -2.39 7.63 10.13
N SER A 219 -3.59 8.12 9.85
CA SER A 219 -3.82 9.47 9.34
C SER A 219 -5.11 10.06 9.91
N ASP A 220 -5.35 11.34 9.65
CA ASP A 220 -6.65 11.96 9.92
C ASP A 220 -7.67 11.54 8.88
N CYS A 221 -8.91 11.30 9.33
CA CYS A 221 -10.03 11.07 8.43
C CYS A 221 -10.34 12.34 7.65
N ILE A 222 -10.14 12.29 6.33
CA ILE A 222 -10.47 13.38 5.43
C ILE A 222 -11.93 13.25 5.02
N ASN A 223 -12.78 14.18 5.46
CA ASN A 223 -14.19 14.23 5.07
C ASN A 223 -14.41 14.81 3.67
#